data_AF-A0A843S4E4-F1
#
_entry.id   AF-A0A843S4E4-F1
#
_cell.length_a   1.000
_cell.length_b   1.000
_cell.length_c   1.000
_cell.angle_alpha   90.00
_cell.angle_beta   90.00
_cell.angle_gamma   90.00
#
_symmetry.space_group_name_H-M   'P 1'
#
loop_
_entity.id
_entity.type
_entity.pdbx_description
1 polymer ?
#
loop_
_entity_poly.entity_id
_entity_poly.type
_entity_poly.pdbx_seq_one_letter_code
_entity_poly.pdbx_strand_id
1 'polypeptide(L)' 'MRGHVTLIAANAEIGAAKAEFFPRIGLTAFFGGQSRALSDLLSAPARMVTASVGASAPIFNAGRTRGNVELTEARCGT' A
#
# COMPACT_ATOMS: atom_id res chain seq x y z
N MET A 1 -18.34 -10.81 23.23
CA MET A 1 -17.65 -9.67 22.57
C MET A 1 -16.84 -10.04 21.31
N ARG A 2 -17.06 -11.17 20.60
CA ARG A 2 -16.31 -11.50 19.37
C ARG A 2 -17.00 -11.11 18.05
N GLY A 3 -18.32 -10.94 18.03
CA GLY A 3 -19.08 -10.61 16.80
C GLY A 3 -18.97 -9.15 16.31
N HIS A 4 -18.55 -8.22 17.17
CA HIS A 4 -18.38 -6.81 16.78
C HIS A 4 -17.15 -6.61 15.90
N VAL A 5 -16.06 -7.34 16.19
CA VAL A 5 -14.79 -7.25 15.45
C VAL A 5 -14.94 -7.81 14.04
N THR A 6 -15.77 -8.84 13.85
CA THR A 6 -16.03 -9.46 12.53
C THR A 6 -16.86 -8.57 11.63
N LEU A 7 -17.90 -7.90 12.14
CA LEU A 7 -18.70 -6.95 11.34
C LEU A 7 -17.90 -5.70 10.97
N ILE A 8 -17.07 -5.19 11.90
CA ILE A 8 -16.16 -4.08 11.62
C ILE A 8 -15.13 -4.47 10.56
N ALA A 9 -14.54 -5.66 10.67
CA ALA A 9 -13.59 -6.17 9.69
C ALA A 9 -14.23 -6.30 8.30
N ALA A 10 -15.44 -6.85 8.22
CA ALA A 10 -16.15 -7.00 6.95
C ALA A 10 -16.50 -5.64 6.29
N ASN A 11 -16.93 -4.65 7.07
CA ASN A 11 -17.12 -3.29 6.56
C ASN A 11 -15.80 -2.64 6.10
N ALA A 12 -14.69 -2.89 6.81
CA ALA A 12 -13.38 -2.38 6.42
C ALA A 12 -12.89 -3.01 5.10
N GLU A 13 -13.20 -4.28 4.84
CA GLU A 13 -12.90 -4.94 3.57
C GLU A 13 -13.66 -4.31 2.40
N ILE A 14 -14.97 -4.01 2.56
CA ILE A 14 -15.75 -3.30 1.53
C ILE A 14 -15.13 -1.91 1.26
N GLY A 15 -14.72 -1.21 2.31
CA GLY A 15 -14.01 0.07 2.20
C GLY A 15 -12.69 -0.05 1.42
N ALA A 16 -11.91 -1.10 1.69
CA ALA A 16 -10.66 -1.36 0.99
C ALA A 16 -10.87 -1.69 -0.50
N ALA A 17 -11.90 -2.46 -0.83
CA ALA A 17 -12.25 -2.77 -2.22
C ALA A 17 -12.68 -1.50 -2.98
N LYS A 18 -13.45 -0.61 -2.34
CA LYS A 18 -13.85 0.68 -2.92
C LYS A 18 -12.67 1.65 -3.05
N ALA A 19 -11.68 1.58 -2.16
CA ALA A 19 -10.47 2.40 -2.24
C ALA A 19 -9.62 2.10 -3.49
N GLU A 20 -9.74 0.92 -4.09
CA GLU A 20 -8.99 0.55 -5.31
C GLU A 20 -9.42 1.37 -6.56
N PHE A 21 -10.52 2.13 -6.50
CA PHE A 21 -10.86 3.12 -7.53
C PHE A 21 -9.99 4.38 -7.49
N PHE A 22 -9.32 4.65 -6.36
CA PHE A 22 -8.49 5.83 -6.18
C PHE A 22 -7.02 5.52 -6.45
N PRO A 23 -6.21 6.54 -6.79
CA PRO A 23 -4.77 6.38 -6.90
C PRO A 23 -4.17 5.90 -5.58
N ARG A 24 -3.26 4.93 -5.65
CA ARG A 24 -2.41 4.54 -4.53
C ARG A 24 -1.21 5.46 -4.48
N ILE A 25 -1.06 6.17 -3.37
CA ILE A 25 0.09 7.01 -3.08
C ILE A 25 1.06 6.23 -2.19
N GLY A 26 2.31 6.11 -2.63
CA GLY A 26 3.38 5.44 -1.89
C GLY A 26 4.51 6.42 -1.56
N LEU A 27 5.06 6.29 -0.36
CA LEU A 27 6.26 6.99 0.08
C LEU A 27 7.34 5.94 0.35
N THR A 28 8.49 6.08 -0.30
CA THR A 28 9.68 5.27 -0.03
C THR A 28 10.76 6.19 0.50
N ALA A 29 11.33 5.85 1.64
CA ALA A 29 12.45 6.58 2.21
C ALA A 29 13.55 5.62 2.61
N PHE A 30 14.79 6.05 2.42
CA PHE A 30 15.98 5.33 2.81
C PHE A 30 16.93 6.27 3.55
N PHE A 31 17.49 5.77 4.63
CA PHE A 31 18.50 6.44 5.43
C PHE A 31 19.59 5.42 5.74
N GLY A 32 20.84 5.71 5.38
CA GLY A 32 21.93 4.77 5.57
C GLY A 32 23.27 5.24 5.03
N GLY A 33 24.17 4.29 4.80
CA GLY A 33 25.46 4.52 4.16
C GLY A 33 25.52 3.85 2.79
N GLN A 34 26.09 4.52 1.79
CA GLN A 34 26.40 3.92 0.49
C GLN A 34 27.82 4.30 0.11
N SER A 35 28.66 3.29 -0.15
CA SER A 35 30.03 3.48 -0.63
C SER A 35 30.41 2.38 -1.62
N ARG A 36 31.34 2.70 -2.53
CA ARG A 36 31.95 1.73 -3.45
C ARG A 36 32.97 0.83 -2.75
N ALA A 37 33.55 1.30 -1.63
CA ALA A 37 34.49 0.55 -0.81
C ALA A 37 33.89 0.34 0.59
N LEU A 38 33.96 -0.91 1.10
CA LEU A 38 33.38 -1.25 2.40
C LEU A 38 34.07 -0.53 3.57
N SER A 39 35.37 -0.26 3.45
CA SER A 39 36.15 0.50 4.45
C SER A 39 35.55 1.87 4.74
N ASP A 40 34.93 2.49 3.74
CA ASP A 40 34.45 3.86 3.81
C ASP A 40 32.94 3.94 4.07
N LEU A 41 32.26 2.80 4.22
CA LEU A 41 30.80 2.74 4.34
C LEU A 41 30.26 3.51 5.56
N LEU A 42 31.04 3.54 6.65
CA LEU A 42 30.70 4.24 7.89
C LEU A 42 31.29 5.67 7.95
N SER A 43 32.01 6.08 6.91
CA SER A 43 32.58 7.43 6.82
C SER A 43 31.48 8.49 6.70
N ALA A 44 31.79 9.73 7.12
CA ALA A 44 30.83 10.83 7.03
C ALA A 44 30.32 11.12 5.60
N PRO A 45 31.17 11.09 4.54
CA PRO A 45 30.71 11.28 3.16
C PRO A 45 29.83 10.15 2.62
N ALA A 46 29.93 8.94 3.19
CA ALA A 46 29.14 7.80 2.74
C ALA A 46 27.68 7.85 3.25
N ARG A 47 27.35 8.73 4.19
CA ARG A 47 25.97 8.90 4.69
C ARG A 47 25.07 9.43 3.58
N MET A 48 23.98 8.72 3.33
CA MET A 48 22.98 9.08 2.32
C MET A 48 21.57 9.01 2.88
N VAL A 49 20.75 9.95 2.44
CA VAL A 49 19.31 9.99 2.70
C VAL A 49 18.60 10.20 1.37
N THR A 50 17.64 9.35 1.08
CA THR A 50 16.80 9.48 -0.11
C THR A 50 15.34 9.33 0.26
N ALA A 51 14.48 10.06 -0.43
CA ALA A 51 13.03 9.94 -0.29
C ALA A 51 12.40 10.09 -1.66
N SER A 52 11.40 9.27 -1.95
CA SER A 52 10.63 9.31 -3.19
C SER A 52 9.14 9.11 -2.89
N VAL A 53 8.31 9.82 -3.64
CA VAL A 53 6.85 9.71 -3.59
C VAL A 53 6.37 9.28 -4.97
N GLY A 54 5.43 8.34 -5.01
CA GLY A 54 4.83 7.85 -6.24
C GLY A 54 3.33 7.74 -6.12
N ALA A 55 2.63 7.89 -7.25
CA ALA A 55 1.20 7.69 -7.36
C ALA A 55 0.92 6.71 -8.52
N SER A 56 -0.03 5.80 -8.33
CA SER A 56 -0.46 4.87 -9.39
C SER A 56 -1.97 4.67 -9.37
N ALA A 57 -2.61 4.78 -10.54
CA ALA A 57 -4.04 4.56 -10.70
C ALA A 57 -4.31 3.70 -11.94
N PRO A 58 -5.23 2.71 -11.86
CA PRO A 58 -5.61 1.93 -13.03
C PRO A 58 -6.50 2.77 -13.97
N ILE A 59 -6.09 2.94 -15.22
CA ILE A 59 -6.93 3.58 -16.25
C ILE A 59 -7.88 2.55 -16.87
N PHE A 60 -7.37 1.36 -17.17
CA PHE A 60 -8.14 0.23 -17.66
C PHE A 60 -7.67 -1.05 -16.98
N ASN A 61 -8.59 -1.83 -16.43
CA ASN A 61 -8.29 -3.10 -15.77
C ASN A 61 -9.37 -4.17 -16.03
N ALA A 62 -10.05 -4.09 -17.18
CA ALA A 62 -11.08 -5.05 -17.60
C ALA A 62 -12.17 -5.31 -16.55
N GLY A 63 -12.52 -4.30 -15.74
CA GLY A 63 -13.56 -4.41 -14.72
C GLY A 63 -13.11 -5.05 -13.40
N ARG A 64 -11.82 -5.36 -13.23
CA ARG A 64 -11.29 -6.00 -12.02
C ARG A 64 -11.66 -5.26 -10.72
N THR A 65 -11.53 -3.93 -10.69
CA THR A 65 -11.87 -3.16 -9.48
C THR A 65 -13.37 -3.28 -9.13
N ARG A 66 -14.25 -3.25 -10.14
CA ARG A 66 -15.69 -3.41 -9.94
C ARG A 66 -16.03 -4.81 -9.42
N GLY A 67 -15.46 -5.85 -10.04
CA GLY A 67 -15.65 -7.22 -9.60
C GLY A 67 -15.12 -7.49 -8.19
N ASN A 68 -14.03 -6.82 -7.78
CA ASN A 68 -13.50 -6.95 -6.41
C ASN A 68 -14.45 -6.35 -5.36
N VAL A 69 -15.09 -5.22 -5.65
CA VAL A 69 -16.13 -4.65 -4.77
C VAL A 69 -17.33 -5.58 -4.66
N GLU A 70 -17.86 -6.05 -5.79
CA GLU A 70 -19.01 -6.97 -5.82
C GLU A 70 -18.74 -8.27 -5.04
N LEU A 71 -17.56 -8.86 -5.23
CA LEU A 71 -17.12 -10.06 -4.51
C LEU A 71 -17.06 -9.82 -2.99
N THR A 72 -16.55 -8.65 -2.58
CA THR A 72 -16.41 -8.30 -1.16
C THR A 72 -17.76 -8.00 -0.52
N GLU A 73 -18.67 -7.33 -1.25
CA GLU A 73 -20.04 -7.11 -0.81
C GLU A 73 -20.82 -8.43 -0.66
N ALA A 74 -20.65 -9.37 -1.60
CA ALA A 74 -21.28 -10.69 -1.53
C ALA A 74 -20.81 -11.53 -0.32
N ARG A 75 -19.55 -11.38 0.11
CA ARG A 75 -18.99 -12.08 1.29
C ARG A 75 -19.48 -11.55 2.63
N CYS A 76 -19.90 -10.28 2.67
CA CYS A 76 -20.42 -9.65 3.88
C CYS A 76 -21.96 -9.75 4.00
N GLY A 77 -22.65 -10.07 2.89
CA GLY A 77 -24.11 -10.11 2.80
C GLY A 77 -24.78 -11.44 3.16
N THR A 78 -24.05 -12.42 3.72
CA THR A 78 -24.57 -13.73 4.18
C THR A 78 -24.34 -13.91 5.67
#